data_AF-A0A964XCG9-F1
#
_entry.id   AF-A0A964XCG9-F1
#
_cell.length_a   1.000
_cell.length_b   1.000
_cell.length_c   1.000
_cell.angle_alpha   90.00
_cell.angle_beta   90.00
_cell.angle_gamma   90.00
#
_symmetry.space_group_name_H-M   'P 1'
#
loop_
_entity.id
_entity.type
_entity.pdbx_description
1 polymer ?
#
loop_
_entity_poly.entity_id
_entity_poly.type
_entity_poly.pdbx_seq_one_letter_code
_entity_poly.pdbx_strand_id
1 'polypeptide(L)'
;MKRSLIFFSATCALVLTSACASGPRDPGVNDAQQDEFRVVKKAPLTVPPNYSLRPPRAGVAQPAEVDETRAQVTAFGSTVGADASAAERALVAAADANAVSPVIRAQIDYEEAGMIRKSDSFADRVLFWRGSEEERAAAESDSATGGERVEIEPASGSAIKLPGT
;
A
#
# COMPACT_ATOMS: atom_id res chain seq x y z
N MET A 1 47.21 -44.65 -23.79
CA MET A 1 46.88 -43.23 -24.07
C MET A 1 45.41 -42.89 -23.78
N LYS A 2 44.44 -43.63 -24.32
CA LYS A 2 42.99 -43.36 -24.10
C LYS A 2 42.54 -43.38 -22.62
N ARG A 3 43.08 -44.29 -21.79
CA ARG A 3 42.80 -44.34 -20.35
C ARG A 3 43.35 -43.14 -19.57
N SER A 4 44.54 -42.65 -19.94
CA SER A 4 45.17 -41.48 -19.32
C SER A 4 44.41 -40.18 -19.65
N LEU A 5 43.81 -40.09 -20.84
CA LEU A 5 42.93 -38.97 -21.23
C LEU A 5 41.63 -38.92 -20.42
N ILE A 6 41.05 -40.07 -20.08
CA ILE A 6 39.83 -40.15 -19.25
C ILE A 6 40.11 -39.74 -17.81
N PHE A 7 41.26 -40.15 -17.25
CA PHE A 7 41.65 -39.70 -15.92
C PHE A 7 41.91 -38.19 -15.89
N PHE A 8 42.53 -37.62 -16.92
CA PHE A 8 42.81 -36.18 -16.97
C PHE A 8 41.54 -35.32 -17.05
N SER A 9 40.51 -35.75 -17.80
CA SER A 9 39.24 -35.01 -17.87
C SER A 9 38.45 -35.09 -16.57
N ALA A 10 38.48 -36.24 -15.88
CA ALA A 10 37.83 -36.41 -14.58
C ALA A 10 38.45 -35.53 -13.50
N THR A 11 39.78 -35.42 -13.46
CA THR A 11 40.47 -34.53 -12.49
C THR A 11 40.17 -33.06 -12.78
N CYS A 12 40.09 -32.66 -14.05
CA CYS A 12 39.78 -31.29 -14.44
C CYS A 12 38.35 -30.89 -14.03
N ALA A 13 37.38 -31.79 -14.20
CA ALA A 13 36.00 -31.56 -13.77
C ALA A 13 35.85 -31.41 -12.24
N LEU A 14 36.66 -32.13 -11.46
CA LEU A 14 36.62 -32.08 -10.00
C LEU A 14 37.23 -30.77 -9.43
N VAL A 15 38.19 -30.18 -10.14
CA VAL A 15 38.79 -28.88 -9.77
C VAL A 15 37.87 -27.72 -10.12
N LEU A 16 37.10 -27.82 -11.22
CA LEU A 16 36.16 -26.77 -11.63
C LEU A 16 34.96 -26.65 -10.68
N THR A 17 34.51 -27.73 -10.05
CA THR A 17 33.36 -27.70 -9.13
C THR A 17 33.71 -27.20 -7.72
N SER A 18 34.97 -27.30 -7.28
CA SER A 18 35.40 -26.77 -5.98
C SER A 18 35.47 -25.23 -5.96
N ALA A 19 35.58 -24.60 -7.14
CA ALA A 19 35.51 -23.14 -7.28
C ALA A 19 34.09 -22.58 -7.05
N CYS A 20 33.03 -23.35 -7.29
CA CYS A 20 31.65 -22.92 -7.04
C CYS A 20 31.22 -23.07 -5.57
N ALA A 21 31.93 -23.87 -4.77
CA ALA A 21 31.69 -23.98 -3.32
C ALA A 21 32.28 -22.79 -2.53
N SER A 22 33.19 -22.05 -3.15
CA SER A 22 33.72 -20.79 -2.61
C SER A 22 33.15 -19.64 -3.44
N GLY A 23 31.91 -19.26 -3.15
CA GLY A 23 31.30 -18.04 -3.69
C GLY A 23 32.17 -16.81 -3.39
N PRO A 24 31.95 -15.67 -4.09
CA PRO A 24 32.66 -14.44 -3.82
C PRO A 24 32.55 -14.10 -2.34
N ARG A 25 33.64 -14.26 -1.60
CA ARG A 25 33.81 -13.59 -0.30
C ARG A 25 34.08 -12.15 -0.65
N ASP A 26 33.02 -11.39 -0.88
CA ASP A 26 33.10 -9.94 -0.96
C ASP A 26 33.80 -9.44 0.31
N PRO A 27 34.97 -8.80 0.21
CA PRO A 27 35.63 -8.20 1.37
C PRO A 27 34.85 -6.99 1.94
N GLY A 28 33.65 -6.72 1.41
CA GLY A 28 32.73 -5.67 1.85
C GLY A 28 31.52 -6.16 2.66
N VAL A 29 31.21 -7.46 2.66
CA VAL A 29 30.15 -8.03 3.54
C VAL A 29 30.79 -8.34 4.89
N ASN A 30 31.23 -7.27 5.56
CA ASN A 30 31.36 -7.34 7.00
C ASN A 30 29.94 -7.50 7.53
N ASP A 31 29.72 -8.57 8.26
CA ASP A 31 28.59 -8.85 9.14
C ASP A 31 28.53 -7.82 10.30
N ALA A 32 28.59 -6.54 9.95
CA ALA A 32 28.17 -5.47 10.81
C ALA A 32 26.68 -5.34 10.58
N GLN A 33 25.90 -6.22 11.24
CA GLN A 33 24.47 -6.05 11.39
C GLN A 33 24.25 -4.58 11.78
N GLN A 34 23.65 -3.82 10.87
CA GLN A 34 23.47 -2.40 11.06
C GLN A 34 22.60 -2.23 12.30
N ASP A 35 23.09 -1.46 13.28
CA ASP A 35 22.39 -1.24 14.54
C ASP A 35 21.05 -0.55 14.27
N GLU A 36 20.01 -1.38 14.13
CA GLU A 36 18.64 -1.04 13.81
C GLU A 36 17.93 -0.30 14.96
N PHE A 37 18.58 -0.22 16.12
CA PHE A 37 18.16 0.58 17.27
C PHE A 37 18.95 1.88 17.42
N ARG A 38 19.85 2.20 16.47
CA ARG A 38 20.62 3.44 16.53
C ARG A 38 19.73 4.65 16.21
N VAL A 39 19.24 5.30 17.26
CA VAL A 39 18.47 6.54 17.14
C VAL A 39 19.40 7.70 16.78
N VAL A 40 19.33 8.14 15.51
CA VAL A 40 19.99 9.38 15.07
C VAL A 40 19.12 10.57 15.46
N LYS A 41 19.67 11.51 16.24
CA LYS A 41 18.98 12.75 16.57
C LYS A 41 18.99 13.68 15.35
N LYS A 42 17.81 14.06 14.87
CA LYS A 42 17.66 15.10 13.83
C LYS A 42 17.97 16.47 14.44
N ALA A 43 18.67 17.32 13.69
CA ALA A 43 18.90 18.70 14.12
C ALA A 43 17.55 19.40 14.38
N PRO A 44 17.44 20.27 15.40
CA PRO A 44 16.21 21.00 15.68
C PRO A 44 15.79 21.82 14.46
N LEU A 45 14.49 21.82 14.17
CA LEU A 45 13.93 22.61 13.07
C LEU A 45 13.90 24.09 13.48
N THR A 46 14.80 24.88 12.90
CA THR A 46 14.78 26.34 13.08
C THR A 46 13.84 26.95 12.05
N VAL A 47 12.80 27.65 12.52
CA VAL A 47 11.93 28.43 11.65
C VAL A 47 12.75 29.59 11.08
N PRO A 48 12.89 29.71 9.74
CA PRO A 48 13.63 30.82 9.15
C PRO A 48 12.99 32.16 9.53
N PRO A 49 13.79 33.21 9.74
CA PRO A 49 13.28 34.53 10.14
C PRO A 49 12.31 35.17 9.12
N ASN A 50 12.24 34.61 7.90
CA ASN A 50 11.34 35.05 6.82
C ASN A 50 10.12 34.13 6.62
N TYR A 51 9.65 33.41 7.65
CA TYR A 51 8.49 32.52 7.51
C TYR A 51 7.17 33.27 7.29
N SER A 52 7.08 34.53 7.72
CA SER A 52 5.96 35.42 7.46
C SER A 52 6.12 36.01 6.06
N LEU A 53 5.90 35.19 5.04
CA LEU A 53 5.69 35.71 3.70
C LEU A 53 4.55 36.72 3.77
N ARG A 54 4.82 37.94 3.32
CA ARG A 54 3.77 38.96 3.16
C ARG A 54 2.70 38.35 2.25
N PRO A 55 1.41 38.37 2.64
CA PRO A 55 0.34 37.99 1.75
C PRO A 55 0.51 38.70 0.40
N PRO A 56 0.39 37.98 -0.73
CA PRO A 56 0.60 38.58 -2.04
C PRO A 56 -0.30 39.81 -2.17
N ARG A 57 0.27 40.91 -2.67
CA ARG A 57 -0.48 42.16 -2.83
C ARG A 57 -1.66 41.87 -3.77
N ALA A 58 -2.86 42.29 -3.36
CA ALA A 58 -4.05 42.18 -4.19
C ALA A 58 -3.78 42.77 -5.59
N GLY A 59 -4.03 41.98 -6.63
CA GLY A 59 -3.84 42.37 -8.03
C GLY A 59 -2.48 42.05 -8.66
N VAL A 60 -1.57 41.33 -7.97
CA VAL A 60 -0.37 40.75 -8.59
C VAL A 60 -0.71 39.39 -9.17
N ALA A 61 -0.22 39.09 -10.39
CA ALA A 61 -0.39 37.78 -11.01
C ALA A 61 0.11 36.69 -10.06
N GLN A 62 -0.79 35.81 -9.64
CA GLN A 62 -0.41 34.61 -8.92
C GLN A 62 0.46 33.75 -9.85
N PRO A 63 1.41 32.95 -9.31
CA PRO A 63 2.02 31.88 -10.09
C PRO A 63 0.91 31.08 -10.77
N ALA A 64 1.11 30.71 -12.04
CA ALA A 64 0.13 29.90 -12.76
C ALA A 64 -0.20 28.67 -11.91
N GLU A 65 -1.49 28.44 -11.63
CA GLU A 65 -1.93 27.21 -10.99
C GLU A 65 -1.39 26.04 -11.81
N VAL A 66 -0.77 25.08 -11.13
CA VAL A 66 -0.22 23.90 -11.79
C VAL A 66 -1.40 23.18 -12.42
N ASP A 67 -1.46 23.24 -13.74
CA ASP A 67 -2.41 22.45 -14.52
C ASP A 67 -2.16 20.97 -14.16
N GLU A 68 -3.11 20.37 -13.43
CA GLU A 68 -3.00 18.99 -12.95
C GLU A 68 -2.75 18.02 -14.11
N THR A 69 -3.28 18.34 -15.29
CA THR A 69 -3.07 17.54 -16.50
C THR A 69 -1.60 17.53 -16.92
N ARG A 70 -0.89 18.67 -16.78
CA ARG A 70 0.55 18.77 -17.05
C ARG A 70 1.40 18.10 -15.99
N ALA A 71 0.97 18.13 -14.73
CA ALA A 71 1.65 17.44 -13.64
C ALA A 71 1.62 15.92 -13.84
N GLN A 72 0.45 15.35 -14.20
CA GLN A 72 0.31 13.93 -14.48
C GLN A 72 1.16 13.47 -15.67
N VAL A 73 1.16 14.23 -16.76
CA VAL A 73 1.98 13.92 -17.95
C VAL A 73 3.48 13.98 -17.63
N THR A 74 3.90 14.91 -16.76
CA THR A 74 5.31 15.02 -16.35
C THR A 74 5.73 13.90 -15.39
N ALA A 75 4.84 13.51 -14.47
CA ALA A 75 5.12 12.47 -13.47
C ALA A 75 5.12 11.05 -14.08
N PHE A 76 4.19 10.77 -14.98
CA PHE A 76 3.98 9.42 -15.53
C PHE A 76 4.42 9.28 -17.00
N GLY A 77 4.75 10.38 -17.66
CA GLY A 77 5.01 10.40 -19.10
C GLY A 77 3.71 10.27 -19.92
N SER A 78 3.69 10.84 -21.12
CA SER A 78 2.57 10.66 -22.06
C SER A 78 2.71 9.41 -22.93
N THR A 79 3.88 8.79 -22.97
CA THR A 79 4.21 7.71 -23.91
C THR A 79 4.74 6.49 -23.18
N VAL A 80 3.82 5.64 -22.69
CA VAL A 80 4.18 4.32 -22.15
C VAL A 80 4.76 3.48 -23.28
N GLY A 81 6.03 3.08 -23.17
CA GLY A 81 6.68 2.16 -24.11
C GLY A 81 7.24 2.79 -25.39
N ALA A 82 7.35 4.12 -25.50
CA ALA A 82 7.97 4.78 -26.67
C ALA A 82 9.41 4.31 -26.93
N ASP A 83 10.19 4.13 -25.87
CA ASP A 83 11.59 3.68 -25.94
C ASP A 83 11.77 2.18 -25.67
N ALA A 84 10.69 1.38 -25.75
CA ALA A 84 10.76 -0.05 -25.49
C ALA A 84 11.70 -0.73 -26.49
N SER A 85 12.52 -1.66 -26.00
CA SER A 85 13.38 -2.51 -26.82
C SER A 85 12.56 -3.54 -27.62
N ALA A 86 13.18 -4.15 -28.62
CA ALA A 86 12.53 -5.19 -29.42
C ALA A 86 12.11 -6.41 -28.58
N ALA A 87 12.89 -6.76 -27.55
CA ALA A 87 12.59 -7.86 -26.64
C ALA A 87 11.38 -7.55 -25.75
N GLU A 88 11.28 -6.33 -25.22
CA GLU A 88 10.13 -5.90 -24.40
C GLU A 88 8.84 -5.89 -25.21
N ARG A 89 8.87 -5.42 -26.46
CA ARG A 89 7.71 -5.50 -27.35
C ARG A 89 7.29 -6.94 -27.65
N ALA A 90 8.25 -7.84 -27.86
CA ALA A 90 7.97 -9.25 -28.10
C ALA A 90 7.34 -9.93 -26.86
N LEU A 91 7.80 -9.57 -25.65
CA LEU A 91 7.23 -10.06 -24.40
C LEU A 91 5.80 -9.56 -24.19
N VAL A 92 5.54 -8.27 -24.40
CA VAL A 92 4.19 -7.68 -24.29
C VAL A 92 3.22 -8.30 -25.31
N ALA A 93 3.70 -8.53 -26.55
CA ALA A 93 2.91 -9.21 -27.58
C ALA A 93 2.61 -10.67 -27.20
N ALA A 94 3.57 -11.40 -26.64
CA ALA A 94 3.36 -12.77 -26.16
C ALA A 94 2.40 -12.83 -24.96
N ALA A 95 2.37 -11.78 -24.13
CA ALA A 95 1.45 -11.64 -23.01
C ALA A 95 0.06 -11.13 -23.42
N ASP A 96 -0.20 -10.90 -24.72
CA ASP A 96 -1.42 -10.28 -25.25
C ASP A 96 -1.78 -8.94 -24.58
N ALA A 97 -0.78 -8.25 -24.02
CA ALA A 97 -0.94 -7.00 -23.28
C ALA A 97 -0.84 -5.76 -24.18
N ASN A 98 -0.88 -5.95 -25.50
CA ASN A 98 -0.72 -4.88 -26.49
C ASN A 98 -2.02 -4.09 -26.76
N ALA A 99 -3.15 -4.54 -26.23
CA ALA A 99 -4.49 -4.00 -26.48
C ALA A 99 -5.06 -3.15 -25.33
N VAL A 100 -4.21 -2.65 -24.42
CA VAL A 100 -4.68 -1.82 -23.30
C VAL A 100 -5.04 -0.42 -23.81
N SER A 101 -6.30 -0.03 -23.67
CA SER A 101 -6.75 1.33 -23.98
C SER A 101 -6.03 2.34 -23.07
N PRO A 102 -5.43 3.42 -23.62
CA PRO A 102 -4.77 4.45 -22.82
C PRO A 102 -5.74 5.19 -21.90
N VAL A 103 -7.05 5.12 -22.17
CA VAL A 103 -8.11 5.78 -21.40
C VAL A 103 -8.66 4.88 -20.28
N ILE A 104 -8.21 3.62 -20.17
CA ILE A 104 -8.82 2.65 -19.25
C ILE A 104 -8.78 3.11 -17.78
N ARG A 105 -7.76 3.85 -17.36
CA ARG A 105 -7.68 4.40 -16.00
C ARG A 105 -8.76 5.44 -15.74
N ALA A 106 -8.95 6.38 -16.67
CA ALA A 106 -10.02 7.37 -16.57
C ALA A 106 -11.41 6.72 -16.59
N GLN A 107 -11.57 5.62 -17.33
CA GLN A 107 -12.80 4.83 -17.33
C GLN A 107 -13.03 4.15 -15.97
N ILE A 108 -12.02 3.51 -15.40
CA ILE A 108 -12.09 2.89 -14.07
C ILE A 108 -12.39 3.94 -13.01
N ASP A 109 -11.70 5.09 -13.05
CA ASP A 109 -11.92 6.18 -12.10
C ASP A 109 -13.36 6.72 -12.20
N TYR A 110 -13.90 6.82 -13.42
CA TYR A 110 -15.30 7.22 -13.63
C TYR A 110 -16.29 6.18 -13.11
N GLU A 111 -16.01 4.89 -13.31
CA GLU A 111 -16.82 3.78 -12.79
C GLU A 111 -16.75 3.71 -11.25
N GLU A 112 -15.57 3.92 -10.66
CA GLU A 112 -15.36 3.93 -9.22
C GLU A 112 -15.85 5.21 -8.54
N ALA A 113 -15.93 6.34 -9.25
CA ALA A 113 -16.46 7.58 -8.69
C ALA A 113 -17.91 7.45 -8.19
N GLY A 114 -18.68 6.48 -8.73
CA GLY A 114 -20.01 6.12 -8.23
C GLY A 114 -20.02 5.22 -6.99
N MET A 115 -18.89 4.64 -6.59
CA MET A 115 -18.74 3.78 -5.42
C MET A 115 -18.45 4.60 -4.15
N ILE A 116 -19.28 5.60 -3.86
CA ILE A 116 -19.28 6.25 -2.55
C ILE A 116 -19.99 5.30 -1.59
N ARG A 117 -19.20 4.42 -0.93
CA ARG A 117 -19.59 3.40 0.07
C ARG A 117 -21.00 2.82 -0.15
N LYS A 118 -21.07 1.66 -0.82
CA LYS A 118 -22.29 0.84 -0.84
C LYS A 118 -22.79 0.65 0.59
N SER A 119 -24.05 1.00 0.86
CA SER A 119 -24.67 0.73 2.15
C SER A 119 -24.61 -0.77 2.44
N ASP A 120 -24.24 -1.15 3.66
CA ASP A 120 -24.15 -2.55 4.07
C ASP A 120 -25.42 -3.30 3.70
N SER A 121 -25.24 -4.44 3.03
CA SER A 121 -26.36 -5.27 2.60
C SER A 121 -27.14 -5.78 3.82
N PHE A 122 -28.39 -6.18 3.63
CA PHE A 122 -29.17 -6.78 4.72
C PHE A 122 -28.45 -7.99 5.34
N ALA A 123 -27.83 -8.83 4.50
CA ALA A 123 -27.07 -9.99 4.97
C ALA A 123 -25.85 -9.58 5.81
N ASP A 124 -25.15 -8.53 5.39
CA ASP A 124 -23.98 -7.99 6.08
C ASP A 124 -24.37 -7.46 7.48
N ARG A 125 -25.49 -6.74 7.55
CA ARG A 125 -26.04 -6.24 8.81
C ARG A 125 -26.45 -7.37 9.77
N VAL A 126 -26.89 -8.52 9.25
CA VAL A 126 -27.25 -9.69 10.06
C VAL A 126 -26.02 -10.48 10.48
N LEU A 127 -25.04 -10.68 9.59
CA LEU A 127 -23.81 -11.42 9.88
C LEU A 127 -22.90 -10.64 10.84
N PHE A 128 -22.77 -9.34 10.62
CA PHE A 128 -21.92 -8.43 11.39
C PHE A 128 -22.73 -7.55 12.35
N TRP A 129 -23.89 -8.04 12.81
CA TRP A 129 -24.78 -7.32 13.74
C TRP A 129 -24.11 -6.94 15.06
N ARG A 130 -23.02 -7.61 15.44
CA ARG A 130 -22.23 -7.31 16.64
C ARG A 130 -21.13 -6.28 16.40
N GLY A 131 -20.95 -5.78 15.17
CA GLY A 131 -19.84 -4.92 14.79
C GLY A 131 -18.48 -5.62 14.88
N SER A 132 -17.43 -4.90 14.50
CA SER A 132 -16.06 -5.31 14.77
C SER A 132 -15.70 -5.16 16.25
N GLU A 133 -14.63 -5.83 16.69
CA GLU A 133 -14.14 -5.74 18.08
C GLU A 133 -13.72 -4.30 18.44
N GLU A 134 -13.18 -3.55 17.47
CA GLU A 134 -12.82 -2.14 17.59
C GLU A 134 -14.04 -1.23 17.76
N GLU A 135 -15.08 -1.42 16.95
CA GLU A 135 -16.34 -0.66 17.06
C GLU A 135 -17.07 -0.95 18.37
N ARG A 136 -16.99 -2.19 18.87
CA ARG A 136 -17.52 -2.55 20.18
C ARG A 136 -16.75 -1.92 21.33
N ALA A 137 -15.43 -1.93 21.27
CA ALA A 137 -14.61 -1.26 22.29
C ALA A 137 -14.92 0.25 22.33
N ALA A 138 -15.14 0.86 21.16
CA ALA A 138 -15.58 2.25 21.07
C ALA A 138 -17.00 2.45 21.64
N ALA A 139 -17.97 1.57 21.30
CA ALA A 139 -19.33 1.65 21.81
C ALA A 139 -19.45 1.38 23.32
N GLU A 140 -18.60 0.52 23.89
CA GLU A 140 -18.51 0.26 25.32
C GLU A 140 -18.02 1.50 26.09
N SER A 141 -17.14 2.31 25.49
CA SER A 141 -16.68 3.58 26.08
C SER A 141 -17.73 4.69 26.08
N ASP A 142 -18.74 4.61 25.19
CA ASP A 142 -19.86 5.55 25.06
C ASP A 142 -21.18 4.98 25.63
N SER A 143 -21.10 3.93 26.44
CA SER A 143 -22.28 3.31 27.04
C SER A 143 -22.81 4.14 28.20
N ALA A 144 -24.10 4.49 28.15
CA ALA A 144 -24.81 5.16 29.26
C ALA A 144 -24.83 4.33 30.57
N THR A 145 -24.52 3.04 30.52
CA THR A 145 -24.44 2.15 31.68
C THR A 145 -23.01 1.97 32.20
N GLY A 146 -22.03 2.72 31.68
CA GLY A 146 -20.63 2.65 32.11
C GLY A 146 -19.96 1.30 31.87
N GLY A 147 -20.50 0.50 30.95
CA GLY A 147 -20.03 -0.86 30.65
C GLY A 147 -20.56 -1.94 31.62
N GLU A 148 -21.40 -1.59 32.59
CA GLU A 148 -21.99 -2.55 33.51
C GLU A 148 -23.12 -3.37 32.85
N ARG A 149 -23.27 -4.64 33.25
CA ARG A 149 -24.30 -5.54 32.74
C ARG A 149 -25.67 -5.11 33.24
N VAL A 150 -26.55 -4.73 32.32
CA VAL A 150 -27.96 -4.46 32.64
C VAL A 150 -28.70 -5.79 32.82
N GLU A 151 -29.12 -6.08 34.05
CA GLU A 151 -30.05 -7.15 34.34
C GLU A 151 -31.48 -6.64 34.17
N ILE A 152 -32.16 -7.12 33.13
CA ILE A 152 -33.57 -6.80 32.90
C ILE A 152 -34.38 -7.91 33.56
N GLU A 153 -34.88 -7.64 34.78
CA GLU A 153 -35.85 -8.52 35.40
C GLU A 153 -37.23 -8.35 34.74
N PRO A 154 -37.93 -9.45 34.41
CA PRO A 154 -39.32 -9.36 33.98
C PRO A 154 -40.15 -8.84 35.16
N ALA A 155 -40.90 -7.77 34.93
CA ALA A 155 -41.77 -7.19 35.95
C ALA A 155 -42.71 -8.26 36.54
N SER A 156 -42.51 -8.61 37.81
CA SER A 156 -43.31 -9.60 38.55
C SER A 156 -44.62 -9.02 39.13
N GLY A 157 -45.03 -7.84 38.66
CA GLY A 157 -46.29 -7.19 39.01
C GLY A 157 -47.37 -7.45 37.95
N SER A 158 -48.62 -7.67 38.39
CA SER A 158 -49.79 -7.86 37.53
C SER A 158 -49.79 -6.86 36.37
N ALA A 159 -49.81 -7.38 35.14
CA ALA A 159 -49.79 -6.59 33.92
C ALA A 159 -50.74 -5.39 34.02
N ILE A 160 -50.18 -4.18 34.00
CA ILE A 160 -50.95 -2.94 33.94
C ILE A 160 -51.68 -2.97 32.60
N LYS A 161 -52.99 -3.20 32.63
CA LYS A 161 -53.83 -3.13 31.44
C LYS A 161 -53.86 -1.68 30.98
N LEU A 162 -53.21 -1.42 29.85
CA LEU A 162 -53.27 -0.13 29.17
C LEU A 162 -54.74 0.11 28.76
N PRO A 163 -55.34 1.26 29.10
CA PRO A 163 -56.70 1.56 28.69
C PRO A 163 -56.74 1.75 27.17
N GLY A 164 -57.35 0.80 26.45
CA GLY A 164 -57.56 0.91 25.00
C GLY A 164 -57.31 -0.34 24.15
N THR A 165 -57.33 -1.54 24.72
CA THR A 165 -57.49 -2.80 23.96
C THR A 165 -58.68 -3.59 24.47
#